data_AF-A0A0F9K427-F1
#
_entry.id   AF-A0A0F9K427-F1
#
_cell.length_a   1.000
_cell.length_b   1.000
_cell.length_c   1.000
_cell.angle_alpha   90.00
_cell.angle_beta   90.00
_cell.angle_gamma   90.00
#
_symmetry.space_group_name_H-M   'P 1'
#
loop_
_entity.id
_entity.type
_entity.pdbx_description
1 polymer ?
#
loop_
_entity_poly.entity_id
_entity_poly.type
_entity_poly.pdbx_seq_one_letter_code
_entity_poly.pdbx_strand_id
1 'polypeptide(L)'
;MVKKYPNTPKSRKKIPSRPGAYNLKNKKGKTVYTGETKNLRRRVAEHNRDKSKKFSHVTITPTRSKTKAKQVEKKRLKSYKPPENKKK
;
A
#
# COMPACT_ATOMS: atom_id res chain seq x y z
N MET A 1 -12.04 5.05 5.73
CA MET A 1 -11.06 5.06 6.84
C MET A 1 -9.70 4.52 6.39
N VAL A 2 -8.61 5.19 6.75
CA VAL A 2 -7.23 4.73 6.51
C VAL A 2 -6.79 3.89 7.72
N LYS A 3 -6.18 2.72 7.50
CA LYS A 3 -5.61 1.88 8.57
C LYS A 3 -4.10 1.75 8.38
N LYS A 4 -3.31 1.85 9.46
CA LYS A 4 -1.84 1.72 9.46
C LYS A 4 -1.44 0.38 10.06
N TYR A 5 -0.46 -0.30 9.45
CA TYR A 5 0.13 -1.53 9.95
C TYR A 5 1.66 -1.44 9.87
N PRO A 6 2.41 -1.83 10.90
CA PRO A 6 3.86 -1.99 10.78
C PRO A 6 4.19 -3.21 9.93
N ASN A 7 5.35 -3.21 9.28
CA ASN A 7 5.78 -4.31 8.42
C ASN A 7 6.33 -5.49 9.23
N THR A 8 5.47 -6.10 10.06
CA THR A 8 5.80 -7.30 10.85
C THR A 8 4.94 -8.49 10.42
N PRO A 9 5.42 -9.74 10.58
CA PRO A 9 4.63 -10.94 10.23
C PRO A 9 3.24 -10.94 10.89
N LYS A 10 3.16 -10.60 12.17
CA LYS A 10 1.90 -10.53 12.94
C LYS A 10 0.93 -9.48 12.35
N SER A 11 1.43 -8.30 11.99
CA SER A 11 0.59 -7.22 11.47
C SER A 11 0.09 -7.47 10.05
N ARG A 12 0.92 -8.08 9.19
CA ARG A 12 0.52 -8.44 7.82
C ARG A 12 -0.67 -9.40 7.78
N LYS A 13 -0.78 -10.31 8.74
CA LYS A 13 -1.93 -11.24 8.87
C LYS A 13 -3.25 -10.51 9.15
N LYS A 14 -3.21 -9.33 9.78
CA LYS A 14 -4.38 -8.49 10.08
C LYS A 14 -4.85 -7.64 8.89
N ILE A 15 -4.09 -7.59 7.80
CA ILE A 15 -4.49 -6.88 6.58
C ILE A 15 -5.62 -7.67 5.90
N PRO A 16 -6.73 -7.02 5.50
CA PRO A 16 -7.87 -7.71 4.94
C PRO A 16 -7.60 -8.20 3.50
N SER A 17 -8.17 -9.36 3.14
CA SER A 17 -8.13 -9.94 1.79
C SER A 17 -9.21 -9.36 0.88
N ARG A 18 -9.20 -8.04 0.67
CA ARG A 18 -10.21 -7.36 -0.17
C ARG A 18 -9.59 -6.23 -1.01
N PRO A 19 -10.35 -5.66 -1.96
CA PRO A 19 -9.84 -4.56 -2.78
C PRO A 19 -9.47 -3.33 -1.95
N GLY A 20 -8.52 -2.56 -2.44
CA GLY A 20 -8.18 -1.29 -1.84
C GLY A 20 -6.89 -0.67 -2.36
N ALA A 21 -6.64 0.55 -1.91
CA ALA A 21 -5.41 1.28 -2.19
C ALA A 21 -4.46 1.21 -0.98
N TYR A 22 -3.17 1.12 -1.21
CA TYR A 22 -2.14 1.07 -0.17
C TYR A 22 -1.00 2.03 -0.46
N ASN A 23 -0.34 2.48 0.60
CA ASN A 23 0.89 3.24 0.51
C ASN A 23 1.96 2.54 1.35
N LEU A 24 3.12 2.30 0.76
CA LEU A 24 4.31 1.85 1.48
C LEU A 24 5.03 3.06 2.03
N LYS A 25 5.47 2.98 3.29
CA LYS A 25 6.15 4.07 3.99
C LYS A 25 7.51 3.63 4.51
N ASN A 26 8.52 4.46 4.34
CA ASN A 26 9.85 4.23 4.90
C ASN A 26 9.89 4.49 6.42
N LYS A 27 11.03 4.26 7.07
CA LYS A 27 11.20 4.47 8.52
C LYS A 27 10.91 5.91 8.97
N LYS A 28 11.12 6.89 8.09
CA LYS A 28 10.81 8.32 8.30
C LYS A 28 9.33 8.66 8.10
N GLY A 29 8.47 7.67 7.87
CA GLY A 29 7.03 7.86 7.64
C GLY A 29 6.64 8.41 6.27
N LYS A 30 7.61 8.66 5.37
CA LYS A 30 7.36 9.17 4.02
C LYS A 30 6.83 8.06 3.12
N THR A 31 5.82 8.38 2.31
CA THR A 31 5.26 7.45 1.32
C THR A 31 6.23 7.31 0.14
N VAL A 32 6.76 6.10 -0.05
CA VAL A 32 7.72 5.79 -1.12
C VAL A 32 7.04 5.17 -2.34
N TYR A 33 5.94 4.46 -2.12
CA TYR A 33 5.16 3.80 -3.16
C TYR A 33 3.67 3.85 -2.82
N THR A 34 2.83 3.99 -3.84
CA THR A 34 1.36 3.93 -3.76
C THR A 34 0.84 2.99 -4.83
N GLY A 35 -0.13 2.15 -4.49
CA GLY A 35 -0.74 1.21 -5.44
C GLY A 35 -2.17 0.84 -5.11
N GLU A 36 -2.85 0.22 -6.07
CA GLU A 36 -4.15 -0.44 -5.90
C GLU A 36 -4.02 -1.97 -6.03
N THR A 37 -5.00 -2.70 -5.52
CA THR A 37 -5.10 -4.16 -5.70
C THR A 37 -6.52 -4.66 -5.44
N LYS A 38 -6.86 -5.83 -5.99
CA LYS A 38 -8.04 -6.62 -5.63
C LYS A 38 -7.90 -7.33 -4.27
N ASN A 39 -6.67 -7.52 -3.79
CA ASN A 39 -6.38 -8.19 -2.52
C ASN A 39 -5.19 -7.52 -1.81
N LEU A 40 -5.49 -6.72 -0.78
CA LEU A 40 -4.51 -5.97 -0.01
C LEU A 40 -3.49 -6.88 0.69
N ARG A 41 -3.93 -7.96 1.35
CA ARG A 41 -3.04 -8.87 2.08
C ARG A 41 -2.01 -9.51 1.15
N ARG A 42 -2.47 -10.06 0.02
CA ARG A 42 -1.60 -10.68 -1.00
C ARG A 42 -0.57 -9.69 -1.53
N ARG A 43 -1.01 -8.48 -1.91
CA ARG A 43 -0.12 -7.47 -2.51
C ARG A 43 0.93 -6.95 -1.55
N VAL A 44 0.58 -6.76 -0.27
CA VAL A 44 1.55 -6.34 0.75
C VAL A 44 2.57 -7.46 1.02
N ALA A 45 2.16 -8.72 0.99
CA ALA A 45 3.08 -9.85 1.12
C ALA A 45 4.07 -9.94 -0.05
N GLU A 46 3.62 -9.73 -1.29
CA GLU A 46 4.48 -9.67 -2.48
C GLU A 46 5.58 -8.60 -2.33
N HIS A 47 5.21 -7.37 -1.95
CA HIS A 47 6.18 -6.30 -1.73
C HIS A 47 7.19 -6.62 -0.62
N ASN A 48 6.79 -7.38 0.41
CA ASN A 48 7.71 -7.79 1.46
C ASN A 48 8.71 -8.88 1.02
N ARG A 49 8.37 -9.69 0.00
CA ARG A 49 9.29 -10.69 -0.57
C ARG A 49 10.31 -10.03 -1.50
N ASP A 50 9.95 -8.91 -2.10
CA ASP A 50 10.85 -8.11 -2.93
C ASP A 50 11.89 -7.36 -2.07
N LYS A 51 13.11 -7.89 -2.03
CA LYS A 51 14.23 -7.33 -1.25
C LYS A 51 14.65 -5.92 -1.70
N SER A 52 14.29 -5.52 -2.93
CA SER A 52 14.56 -4.18 -3.45
C SER A 52 13.65 -3.11 -2.83
N LYS A 53 12.46 -3.49 -2.34
CA LYS A 53 11.45 -2.58 -1.79
C LYS A 53 11.44 -2.62 -0.27
N LYS A 54 12.24 -1.77 0.36
CA LYS A 54 12.30 -1.66 1.82
C LYS A 54 11.25 -0.67 2.35
N PHE A 55 10.27 -1.17 3.10
CA PHE A 55 9.29 -0.35 3.82
C PHE A 55 9.11 -0.78 5.28
N SER A 56 8.80 0.19 6.13
CA SER A 56 8.60 -0.03 7.57
C SER A 56 7.13 -0.12 7.97
N HIS A 57 6.26 0.57 7.23
CA HIS A 57 4.83 0.61 7.49
C HIS A 57 4.04 0.59 6.19
N VAL A 58 2.81 0.11 6.27
CA VAL A 58 1.83 0.21 5.20
C VAL A 58 0.59 0.90 5.71
N THR A 59 0.06 1.83 4.94
CA THR A 59 -1.27 2.41 5.17
C THR A 59 -2.21 1.93 4.08
N ILE A 60 -3.33 1.34 4.48
CA ILE A 60 -4.34 0.80 3.56
C ILE A 60 -5.64 1.60 3.63
N THR A 61 -6.33 1.65 2.51
CA THR A 61 -7.72 2.07 2.42
C THR A 61 -8.47 0.99 1.67
N PRO A 62 -9.08 0.07 2.41
CA PRO A 62 -9.95 -0.92 1.82
C PRO A 62 -11.14 -0.25 1.12
N THR A 63 -11.53 -0.79 -0.02
CA THR A 63 -12.64 -0.31 -0.84
C THR A 63 -13.61 -1.45 -1.13
N ARG A 64 -14.81 -1.10 -1.61
CA ARG A 64 -15.82 -2.10 -2.03
C ARG A 64 -15.47 -2.74 -3.38
N SER A 65 -14.73 -2.03 -4.23
CA SER A 65 -14.40 -2.49 -5.59
C SER A 65 -13.00 -2.05 -6.02
N LYS A 66 -12.48 -2.71 -7.06
CA LYS A 66 -11.22 -2.35 -7.73
C LYS A 66 -11.29 -0.95 -8.34
N THR A 67 -12.42 -0.60 -8.98
CA THR A 67 -12.62 0.73 -9.59
C THR A 67 -12.46 1.84 -8.56
N LYS A 68 -13.03 1.66 -7.36
CA LYS A 68 -12.84 2.62 -6.27
C LYS A 68 -11.40 2.66 -5.76
N ALA A 69 -10.71 1.52 -5.71
CA ALA A 69 -9.29 1.47 -5.35
C ALA A 69 -8.43 2.29 -6.33
N LYS A 70 -8.66 2.14 -7.65
CA LYS A 70 -7.98 2.90 -8.70
C LYS A 70 -8.22 4.42 -8.59
N GLN A 71 -9.45 4.84 -8.29
CA GLN A 71 -9.74 6.26 -8.05
C GLN A 71 -8.97 6.81 -6.85
N VAL A 72 -8.89 6.05 -5.74
CA VAL A 72 -8.13 6.45 -4.55
C VAL A 72 -6.62 6.53 -4.84
N GLU A 73 -6.08 5.55 -5.58
CA GLU A 73 -4.68 5.56 -6.02
C GLU A 73 -4.37 6.81 -6.85
N LYS A 74 -5.18 7.09 -7.89
CA LYS A 74 -4.97 8.26 -8.76
C LYS A 74 -4.95 9.58 -7.98
N LYS A 75 -5.85 9.74 -6.99
CA LYS A 75 -5.85 10.92 -6.09
C LYS A 75 -4.54 11.01 -5.29
N ARG A 76 -4.07 9.89 -4.73
CA ARG A 76 -2.83 9.86 -3.92
C ARG A 76 -1.56 10.08 -4.72
N LEU A 77 -1.50 9.58 -5.95
CA LEU A 77 -0.35 9.82 -6.83
C LEU A 77 -0.18 11.32 -7.12
N LYS A 78 -1.30 12.04 -7.33
CA LYS A 78 -1.28 13.50 -7.48
C LYS A 78 -0.79 14.20 -6.21
N SER A 79 -1.26 13.78 -5.04
CA SER A 79 -0.92 14.44 -3.77
C SER A 79 0.49 14.12 -3.25
N TYR A 80 0.91 12.85 -3.30
CA TYR A 80 2.15 12.41 -2.66
C TYR A 80 3.35 12.32 -3.61
N LYS A 81 3.12 12.28 -4.92
CA LYS A 81 4.16 12.12 -5.96
C LYS A 81 5.27 11.12 -5.56
N PRO A 82 4.92 9.89 -5.16
CA PRO A 82 5.87 8.95 -4.58
C PRO A 82 7.02 8.63 -5.55
N PRO A 83 8.27 8.62 -5.08
CA PRO A 83 9.45 8.51 -5.95
C PRO A 83 9.48 7.20 -6.73
N GLU A 84 9.07 6.08 -6.12
CA GLU A 84 9.13 4.76 -6.78
C GLU A 84 8.03 4.55 -7.81
N ASN A 85 6.95 5.34 -7.78
CA ASN A 85 5.89 5.24 -8.78
C ASN A 85 6.25 5.86 -10.13
N LYS A 86 7.30 6.68 -10.22
CA LYS A 86 7.80 7.23 -11.50
C LYS A 86 8.48 6.19 -12.38
N LYS A 87 8.88 5.06 -11.78
CA LYS A 87 9.56 3.95 -12.45
C LYS A 87 8.61 2.80 -12.82
N LYS A 88 7.30 2.99 -12.62
CA LYS A 88 6.25 1.98 -12.75
C LYS A 88 5.61 2.05 -14.13
#